data_AF-A0A8T3XFC9-F1
#
_entry.id   AF-A0A8T3XFC9-F1
#
_cell.length_a   1.000
_cell.length_b   1.000
_cell.length_c   1.000
_cell.angle_alpha   90.00
_cell.angle_beta   90.00
_cell.angle_gamma   90.00
#
_symmetry.space_group_name_H-M   'P 1'
#
loop_
_entity.id
_entity.type
_entity.pdbx_description
1 polymer ?
#
loop_
_entity_poly.entity_id
_entity_poly.type
_entity_poly.pdbx_seq_one_letter_code
_entity_poly.pdbx_strand_id
1 'polypeptide(L)'
;MQAHKRYINKEKANALEQILHKFHNLWNEREKARKRFRVYAKSGLEGHKPKLNSMQCIIKDHKDDLKKIKQLEHSINERAAINNKLIEETKKANSAKEDALYEINHLERKIQLKRRMLNYNKRIKDEKAIQEEKLHKVHDMELSKWKVKYHVKLNKKAEVKRELEERRKETLKRINQALKSLNANERKEKGKWKKLQLKADYKVEVKERERVVDNELKALLLEKEKLQRQFSNKIASMHALDKKIADKQKEIEDEIKESNNRIITLDSLAKEKEDALEKLRQEVKNLKEEKERLLVELRYRKKAVSKQYLISILRFAKIREMLKKGIGQGIEKIKDSNNLSLTAAQKLKGKDRYFVKCHGLLLKADKAFSNKDFIKAKKLYRKIRNKYIELEYADKKDIYKEVLELYNKLNRAR
;
A
#
# COMPACT_ATOMS: atom_id res chain seq x y z
N MET A 1 35.63 36.34 32.63
CA MET A 1 34.21 36.80 32.46
C MET A 1 33.99 38.31 32.60
N GLN A 2 34.63 39.01 33.55
CA GLN A 2 34.42 40.48 33.71
C GLN A 2 34.95 41.32 32.53
N ALA A 3 36.03 40.91 31.85
CA ALA A 3 36.55 41.61 30.68
C ALA A 3 35.59 41.57 29.46
N HIS A 4 34.89 40.45 29.25
CA HIS A 4 33.95 40.29 28.13
C HIS A 4 32.66 41.13 28.32
N LYS A 5 32.18 41.27 29.58
CA LYS A 5 31.08 42.20 29.90
C LYS A 5 31.45 43.67 29.65
N ARG A 6 32.71 44.06 29.90
CA ARG A 6 33.20 45.42 29.61
C ARG A 6 33.30 45.69 28.10
N TYR A 7 33.68 44.70 27.30
CA TYR A 7 33.74 44.82 25.84
C TYR A 7 32.36 44.99 25.21
N ILE A 8 31.37 44.15 25.58
CA ILE A 8 29.99 44.23 25.08
C ILE A 8 29.33 45.57 25.46
N ASN A 9 29.62 46.10 26.65
CA ASN A 9 29.10 47.40 27.07
C ASN A 9 29.72 48.57 26.28
N LYS A 10 30.99 48.46 25.87
CA LYS A 10 31.67 49.46 25.04
C LYS A 10 31.12 49.48 23.61
N GLU A 11 30.86 48.32 23.01
CA GLU A 11 30.21 48.23 21.69
C GLU A 11 28.78 48.78 21.68
N LYS A 12 28.00 48.49 22.73
CA LYS A 12 26.64 49.04 22.88
C LYS A 12 26.65 50.56 23.06
N ALA A 13 27.63 51.11 23.78
CA ALA A 13 27.80 52.56 23.92
C ALA A 13 28.13 53.22 22.57
N ASN A 14 29.08 52.66 21.80
CA ASN A 14 29.42 53.17 20.47
C ASN A 14 28.23 53.08 19.49
N ALA A 15 27.44 52.01 19.55
CA ALA A 15 26.23 51.88 18.72
C ALA A 15 25.17 52.94 19.08
N LEU A 16 25.01 53.26 20.37
CA LEU A 16 24.09 54.31 20.82
C LEU A 16 24.56 55.70 20.39
N GLU A 17 25.86 56.01 20.45
CA GLU A 17 26.41 57.27 19.95
C GLU A 17 26.20 57.45 18.44
N GLN A 18 26.40 56.39 17.64
CA GLN A 18 26.12 56.44 16.20
C GLN A 18 24.64 56.66 15.89
N ILE A 19 23.74 56.08 16.70
CA ILE A 19 22.29 56.30 16.58
C ILE A 19 21.94 57.74 16.94
N LEU A 20 22.49 58.28 18.04
CA LEU A 20 22.26 59.66 18.46
C LEU A 20 22.78 60.67 17.45
N HIS A 21 23.96 60.42 16.86
CA HIS A 21 24.51 61.28 15.81
C HIS A 21 23.64 61.26 14.55
N LYS A 22 23.14 60.09 14.12
CA LYS A 22 22.16 59.99 13.02
C LYS A 22 20.87 60.73 13.35
N PHE A 23 20.39 60.65 14.59
CA PHE A 23 19.19 61.34 15.02
C PHE A 23 19.37 62.86 15.03
N HIS A 24 20.52 63.35 15.48
CA HIS A 24 20.86 64.77 15.48
C HIS A 24 20.97 65.33 14.05
N ASN A 25 21.58 64.58 13.13
CA ASN A 25 21.64 64.96 11.72
C ASN A 25 20.24 65.03 11.08
N LEU A 26 19.39 64.03 11.33
CA LEU A 26 17.99 64.04 10.87
C LEU A 26 17.18 65.18 11.48
N TRP A 27 17.46 65.54 12.74
CA TRP A 27 16.84 66.68 13.41
C TRP A 27 17.26 68.01 12.77
N ASN A 28 18.55 68.18 12.49
CA ASN A 28 19.08 69.39 11.83
C ASN A 28 18.59 69.51 10.38
N GLU A 29 18.50 68.40 9.63
CA GLU A 29 17.88 68.41 8.30
C GLU A 29 16.39 68.77 8.35
N ARG A 30 15.67 68.27 9.36
CA ARG A 30 14.27 68.64 9.60
C ARG A 30 14.13 70.13 9.92
N GLU A 31 15.06 70.71 10.67
CA GLU A 31 15.03 72.13 11.01
C GLU A 31 15.38 73.02 9.81
N LYS A 32 16.40 72.64 9.01
CA LYS A 32 16.72 73.27 7.73
C LYS A 32 15.53 73.19 6.76
N ALA A 33 14.86 72.05 6.69
CA ALA A 33 13.65 71.87 5.90
C ALA A 33 12.49 72.77 6.39
N ARG A 34 12.34 72.97 7.71
CA ARG A 34 11.37 73.92 8.29
C ARG A 34 11.69 75.38 7.95
N LYS A 35 12.96 75.77 7.95
CA LYS A 35 13.39 77.13 7.56
C LYS A 35 13.14 77.38 6.07
N ARG A 36 13.49 76.44 5.19
CA ARG A 36 13.11 76.49 3.75
C ARG A 36 11.60 76.56 3.57
N PHE A 37 10.84 75.87 4.43
CA PHE A 37 9.38 75.91 4.44
C PHE A 37 8.79 77.28 4.75
N ARG A 38 9.37 78.01 5.70
CA ARG A 38 8.91 79.37 6.05
C ARG A 38 9.16 80.38 4.93
N VAL A 39 10.22 80.19 4.14
CA VAL A 39 10.52 81.01 2.96
C VAL A 39 9.55 80.67 1.82
N TYR A 40 9.25 79.38 1.59
CA TYR A 40 8.31 78.93 0.54
C TYR A 40 6.84 79.27 0.83
N ALA A 41 6.44 79.34 2.11
CA ALA A 41 5.08 79.72 2.49
C ALA A 41 4.74 81.18 2.17
N LYS A 42 5.74 82.03 1.89
CA LYS A 42 5.54 83.43 1.48
C LYS A 42 5.35 83.63 -0.04
N SER A 43 5.59 82.62 -0.88
CA SER A 43 5.69 82.79 -2.34
C SER A 43 4.49 82.29 -3.18
N GLY A 44 3.26 82.37 -2.66
CA GLY A 44 2.03 82.22 -3.45
C GLY A 44 1.67 80.81 -3.96
N LEU A 45 0.38 80.49 -3.95
CA LEU A 45 -0.20 79.16 -4.19
C LEU A 45 -0.27 78.72 -5.68
N GLU A 46 0.03 79.59 -6.64
CA GLU A 46 -0.14 79.28 -8.08
C GLU A 46 0.94 78.34 -8.65
N GLY A 47 2.17 78.35 -8.11
CA GLY A 47 3.25 77.45 -8.54
C GLY A 47 3.09 75.98 -8.11
N HIS A 48 2.03 75.64 -7.36
CA HIS A 48 1.82 74.31 -6.79
C HIS A 48 0.84 73.41 -7.56
N LYS A 49 0.06 73.96 -8.50
CA LYS A 49 -0.93 73.21 -9.29
C LYS A 49 -0.30 72.08 -10.14
N PRO A 50 0.83 72.28 -10.85
CA PRO A 50 1.50 71.21 -11.60
C PRO A 50 2.06 70.10 -10.69
N LYS A 51 2.56 70.47 -9.50
CA LYS A 51 3.05 69.51 -8.49
C LYS A 51 1.91 68.69 -7.87
N LEU A 52 0.73 69.28 -7.72
CA LEU A 52 -0.46 68.56 -7.25
C LEU A 52 -0.94 67.54 -8.28
N ASN A 53 -0.98 67.93 -9.56
CA ASN A 53 -1.35 67.05 -10.67
C ASN A 53 -0.36 65.89 -10.83
N SER A 54 0.96 66.15 -10.78
CA SER A 54 1.95 65.08 -10.85
C SER A 54 1.87 64.11 -9.67
N MET A 55 1.55 64.60 -8.46
CA MET A 55 1.32 63.73 -7.31
C MET A 55 0.01 62.96 -7.40
N GLN A 56 -1.04 63.51 -8.01
CA GLN A 56 -2.26 62.76 -8.29
C GLN A 56 -2.01 61.61 -9.29
N CYS A 57 -1.18 61.83 -10.32
CA CYS A 57 -0.73 60.76 -11.22
C CYS A 57 0.03 59.68 -10.45
N ILE A 58 0.99 60.05 -9.60
CA ILE A 58 1.75 59.09 -8.76
C ILE A 58 0.82 58.28 -7.83
N ILE A 59 -0.20 58.92 -7.23
CA ILE A 59 -1.18 58.23 -6.38
C ILE A 59 -2.04 57.26 -7.20
N LYS A 60 -2.44 57.65 -8.42
CA LYS A 60 -3.20 56.79 -9.33
C LYS A 60 -2.38 55.58 -9.74
N ASP A 61 -1.12 55.78 -10.15
CA ASP A 61 -0.19 54.71 -10.52
C ASP A 61 0.03 53.73 -9.36
N HIS A 62 0.24 54.25 -8.14
CA HIS A 62 0.36 53.39 -6.95
C HIS A 62 -0.93 52.64 -6.61
N LYS A 63 -2.10 53.23 -6.84
CA LYS A 63 -3.39 52.55 -6.63
C LYS A 63 -3.56 51.40 -7.62
N ASP A 64 -3.13 51.58 -8.86
CA ASP A 64 -3.17 50.53 -9.88
C ASP A 64 -2.12 49.45 -9.62
N ASP A 65 -0.93 49.79 -9.13
CA ASP A 65 0.05 48.80 -8.66
C ASP A 65 -0.44 48.00 -7.44
N LEU A 66 -1.15 48.64 -6.49
CA LEU A 66 -1.77 47.93 -5.37
C LEU A 66 -2.86 46.95 -5.82
N LYS A 67 -3.64 47.30 -6.86
CA LYS A 67 -4.60 46.36 -7.48
C LYS A 67 -3.87 45.18 -8.11
N LYS A 68 -2.79 45.43 -8.88
CA LYS A 68 -1.97 44.38 -9.48
C LYS A 68 -1.34 43.47 -8.43
N ILE A 69 -0.84 44.02 -7.31
CA ILE A 69 -0.32 43.23 -6.19
C ILE A 69 -1.41 42.30 -5.63
N LYS A 70 -2.64 42.79 -5.43
CA LYS A 70 -3.76 41.96 -4.94
C LYS A 70 -4.14 40.86 -5.94
N GLN A 71 -4.14 41.17 -7.23
CA GLN A 71 -4.38 40.18 -8.30
C GLN A 71 -3.30 39.08 -8.29
N LEU A 72 -2.02 39.46 -8.16
CA LEU A 72 -0.91 38.51 -8.04
C LEU A 72 -1.01 37.65 -6.77
N GLU A 73 -1.35 38.23 -5.62
CA GLU A 73 -1.57 37.49 -4.38
C GLU A 73 -2.69 36.47 -4.52
N HIS A 74 -3.78 36.84 -5.19
CA HIS A 74 -4.89 35.93 -5.47
C HIS A 74 -4.44 34.77 -6.37
N SER A 75 -3.79 35.07 -7.51
CA SER A 75 -3.28 34.06 -8.44
C SER A 75 -2.28 33.09 -7.80
N ILE A 76 -1.38 33.59 -6.94
CA ILE A 76 -0.45 32.74 -6.18
C ILE A 76 -1.20 31.78 -5.24
N ASN A 77 -2.24 32.25 -4.57
CA ASN A 77 -3.03 31.43 -3.65
C ASN A 77 -3.85 30.37 -4.41
N GLU A 78 -4.44 30.71 -5.54
CA GLU A 78 -5.15 29.75 -6.41
C GLU A 78 -4.22 28.65 -6.90
N ARG A 79 -3.03 29.01 -7.40
CA ARG A 79 -2.02 28.04 -7.83
C ARG A 79 -1.50 27.19 -6.69
N ALA A 80 -1.33 27.75 -5.49
CA ALA A 80 -0.96 26.97 -4.32
C ALA A 80 -2.03 25.94 -3.94
N ALA A 81 -3.31 26.29 -4.07
CA ALA A 81 -4.41 25.37 -3.84
C ALA A 81 -4.45 24.24 -4.89
N ILE A 82 -4.27 24.57 -6.18
CA ILE A 82 -4.17 23.57 -7.26
C ILE A 82 -2.98 22.63 -7.03
N ASN A 83 -1.79 23.19 -6.73
CA ASN A 83 -0.59 22.39 -6.47
C ASN A 83 -0.78 21.43 -5.29
N ASN A 84 -1.46 21.85 -4.22
CA ASN A 84 -1.76 20.96 -3.10
C ASN A 84 -2.71 19.82 -3.50
N LYS A 85 -3.71 20.08 -4.36
CA LYS A 85 -4.60 19.03 -4.89
C LYS A 85 -3.83 18.01 -5.71
N LEU A 86 -2.97 18.46 -6.63
CA LEU A 86 -2.15 17.57 -7.47
C LEU A 86 -1.17 16.74 -6.64
N ILE A 87 -0.61 17.28 -5.55
CA ILE A 87 0.23 16.52 -4.62
C ILE A 87 -0.55 15.40 -3.95
N GLU A 88 -1.78 15.66 -3.51
CA GLU A 88 -2.64 14.63 -2.92
C GLU A 88 -3.06 13.56 -3.94
N GLU A 89 -3.34 13.97 -5.19
CA GLU A 89 -3.60 13.04 -6.29
C GLU A 89 -2.37 12.17 -6.61
N THR A 90 -1.17 12.76 -6.61
CA THR A 90 0.10 12.04 -6.78
C THR A 90 0.28 10.98 -5.69
N LYS A 91 0.00 11.33 -4.41
CA LYS A 91 0.10 10.36 -3.30
C LYS A 91 -0.89 9.20 -3.47
N LYS A 92 -2.14 9.49 -3.85
CA LYS A 92 -3.16 8.46 -4.08
C LYS A 92 -2.78 7.53 -5.23
N ALA A 93 -2.29 8.08 -6.35
CA ALA A 93 -1.83 7.29 -7.48
C ALA A 93 -0.62 6.42 -7.12
N ASN A 94 0.31 6.93 -6.31
CA ASN A 94 1.45 6.16 -5.82
C ASN A 94 1.04 5.00 -4.90
N SER A 95 0.13 5.26 -3.95
CA SER A 95 -0.42 4.21 -3.09
C SER A 95 -1.07 3.10 -3.92
N ALA A 96 -1.89 3.45 -4.92
CA ALA A 96 -2.54 2.46 -5.77
C ALA A 96 -1.54 1.62 -6.60
N LYS A 97 -0.42 2.23 -7.04
CA LYS A 97 0.67 1.50 -7.71
C LYS A 97 1.34 0.52 -6.74
N GLU A 98 1.64 0.95 -5.52
CA GLU A 98 2.25 0.11 -4.49
C GLU A 98 1.35 -1.07 -4.10
N ASP A 99 0.04 -0.85 -3.98
CA ASP A 99 -0.94 -1.90 -3.71
C ASP A 99 -0.95 -2.97 -4.83
N ALA A 100 -0.94 -2.54 -6.09
CA ALA A 100 -0.88 -3.45 -7.24
C ALA A 100 0.42 -4.28 -7.24
N LEU A 101 1.57 -3.64 -6.98
CA LEU A 101 2.87 -4.33 -6.89
C LEU A 101 2.95 -5.32 -5.74
N TYR A 102 2.36 -4.98 -4.59
CA TYR A 102 2.26 -5.89 -3.45
C TYR A 102 1.46 -7.15 -3.83
N GLU A 103 0.33 -6.96 -4.50
CA GLU A 103 -0.52 -8.06 -4.94
C GLU A 103 0.17 -8.95 -5.98
N ILE A 104 0.90 -8.36 -6.94
CA ILE A 104 1.73 -9.10 -7.90
C ILE A 104 2.72 -10.01 -7.16
N ASN A 105 3.50 -9.46 -6.22
CA ASN A 105 4.49 -10.23 -5.45
C ASN A 105 3.82 -11.39 -4.67
N HIS A 106 2.66 -11.13 -4.08
CA HIS A 106 1.89 -12.18 -3.39
C HIS A 106 1.47 -13.31 -4.35
N LEU A 107 0.96 -12.98 -5.54
CA LEU A 107 0.59 -13.96 -6.56
C LEU A 107 1.81 -14.75 -7.09
N GLU A 108 2.95 -14.10 -7.30
CA GLU A 108 4.20 -14.76 -7.71
C GLU A 108 4.66 -15.81 -6.69
N ARG A 109 4.60 -15.51 -5.40
CA ARG A 109 4.89 -16.48 -4.33
C ARG A 109 3.94 -17.65 -4.36
N LYS A 110 2.64 -17.40 -4.56
CA LYS A 110 1.61 -18.45 -4.68
C LYS A 110 1.90 -19.35 -5.89
N ILE A 111 2.25 -18.78 -7.04
CA ILE A 111 2.65 -19.53 -8.24
C ILE A 111 3.91 -20.37 -7.97
N GLN A 112 4.90 -19.82 -7.28
CA GLN A 112 6.13 -20.55 -6.94
C GLN A 112 5.84 -21.78 -6.08
N LEU A 113 4.98 -21.66 -5.07
CA LEU A 113 4.55 -22.79 -4.25
C LEU A 113 3.83 -23.85 -5.08
N LYS A 114 2.92 -23.44 -5.98
CA LYS A 114 2.21 -24.34 -6.89
C LYS A 114 3.15 -25.08 -7.85
N ARG A 115 4.17 -24.41 -8.38
CA ARG A 115 5.22 -25.07 -9.20
C ARG A 115 6.00 -26.13 -8.40
N ARG A 116 6.27 -25.89 -7.12
CA ARG A 116 6.86 -26.93 -6.24
C ARG A 116 5.94 -28.13 -6.08
N MET A 117 4.63 -27.91 -5.94
CA MET A 117 3.64 -28.98 -5.88
C MET A 117 3.57 -29.79 -7.19
N LEU A 118 3.64 -29.14 -8.36
CA LEU A 118 3.71 -29.83 -9.66
C LEU A 118 4.96 -30.71 -9.76
N ASN A 119 6.12 -30.20 -9.35
CA ASN A 119 7.37 -30.97 -9.32
C ASN A 119 7.29 -32.16 -8.37
N TYR A 120 6.64 -32.00 -7.21
CA TYR A 120 6.38 -33.10 -6.29
C TYR A 120 5.48 -34.17 -6.91
N ASN A 121 4.38 -33.78 -7.56
CA ASN A 121 3.50 -34.71 -8.28
C ASN A 121 4.23 -35.47 -9.39
N LYS A 122 5.16 -34.81 -10.09
CA LYS A 122 6.02 -35.45 -11.10
C LYS A 122 6.90 -36.53 -10.47
N ARG A 123 7.54 -36.25 -9.34
CA ARG A 123 8.36 -37.25 -8.61
C ARG A 123 7.53 -38.47 -8.17
N ILE A 124 6.32 -38.25 -7.65
CA ILE A 124 5.40 -39.35 -7.32
C ILE A 124 5.12 -40.21 -8.55
N LYS A 125 4.87 -39.60 -9.70
CA LYS A 125 4.62 -40.33 -10.95
C LYS A 125 5.83 -41.15 -11.39
N ASP A 126 7.04 -40.59 -11.28
CA ASP A 126 8.29 -41.28 -11.60
C ASP A 126 8.54 -42.46 -10.64
N GLU A 127 8.39 -42.26 -9.33
CA GLU A 127 8.50 -43.33 -8.32
C GLU A 127 7.49 -44.45 -8.55
N LYS A 128 6.28 -44.07 -8.93
CA LYS A 128 5.22 -45.03 -9.23
C LYS A 128 5.54 -45.83 -10.49
N ALA A 129 6.06 -45.23 -11.55
CA ALA A 129 6.49 -45.96 -12.75
C ALA A 129 7.54 -47.03 -12.41
N ILE A 130 8.47 -46.71 -11.50
CA ILE A 130 9.45 -47.68 -10.98
C ILE A 130 8.76 -48.81 -10.21
N GLN A 131 7.74 -48.50 -9.40
CA GLN A 131 6.97 -49.52 -8.67
C GLN A 131 6.18 -50.43 -9.62
N GLU A 132 5.63 -49.87 -10.70
CA GLU A 132 4.90 -50.61 -11.73
C GLU A 132 5.83 -51.59 -12.46
N GLU A 133 7.02 -51.12 -12.87
CA GLU A 133 8.04 -51.97 -13.49
C GLU A 133 8.48 -53.11 -12.55
N LYS A 134 8.69 -52.81 -11.25
CA LYS A 134 9.00 -53.83 -10.24
C LYS A 134 7.88 -54.85 -10.10
N LEU A 135 6.62 -54.39 -10.11
CA LEU A 135 5.45 -55.26 -10.02
C LEU A 135 5.35 -56.20 -11.23
N HIS A 136 5.58 -55.69 -12.44
CA HIS A 136 5.64 -56.49 -13.67
C HIS A 136 6.73 -57.57 -13.58
N LYS A 137 7.95 -57.22 -13.17
CA LYS A 137 9.06 -58.17 -13.01
C LYS A 137 8.72 -59.30 -12.02
N VAL A 138 8.09 -58.95 -10.89
CA VAL A 138 7.64 -59.95 -9.90
C VAL A 138 6.57 -60.88 -10.51
N HIS A 139 5.59 -60.30 -11.21
CA HIS A 139 4.53 -61.08 -11.86
C HIS A 139 5.07 -62.05 -12.92
N ASP A 140 5.99 -61.59 -13.78
CA ASP A 140 6.61 -62.40 -14.82
C ASP A 140 7.44 -63.55 -14.23
N MET A 141 8.16 -63.28 -13.13
CA MET A 141 8.89 -64.31 -12.38
C MET A 141 7.93 -65.37 -11.81
N GLU A 142 6.81 -64.96 -11.20
CA GLU A 142 5.81 -65.88 -10.65
C GLU A 142 5.13 -66.71 -11.73
N LEU A 143 4.77 -66.09 -12.86
CA LEU A 143 4.22 -66.79 -14.03
C LEU A 143 5.22 -67.78 -14.62
N SER A 144 6.50 -67.45 -14.64
CA SER A 144 7.55 -68.36 -15.12
C SER A 144 7.70 -69.57 -14.20
N LYS A 145 7.72 -69.37 -12.87
CA LYS A 145 7.70 -70.47 -11.89
C LYS A 145 6.46 -71.36 -12.06
N TRP A 146 5.30 -70.75 -12.25
CA TRP A 146 4.06 -71.47 -12.52
C TRP A 146 4.13 -72.31 -13.81
N LYS A 147 4.65 -71.74 -14.91
CA LYS A 147 4.80 -72.46 -16.20
C LYS A 147 5.66 -73.72 -16.04
N VAL A 148 6.78 -73.62 -15.33
CA VAL A 148 7.66 -74.77 -15.05
C VAL A 148 6.91 -75.85 -14.28
N LYS A 149 6.22 -75.49 -13.18
CA LYS A 149 5.39 -76.44 -12.41
C LYS A 149 4.34 -77.12 -13.28
N TYR A 150 3.64 -76.35 -14.11
CA TYR A 150 2.61 -76.86 -15.01
C TYR A 150 3.17 -77.85 -16.04
N HIS A 151 4.29 -77.54 -16.67
CA HIS A 151 4.95 -78.45 -17.62
C HIS A 151 5.41 -79.75 -16.97
N VAL A 152 5.97 -79.68 -15.76
CA VAL A 152 6.36 -80.89 -15.00
C VAL A 152 5.14 -81.79 -14.75
N LYS A 153 4.00 -81.22 -14.34
CA LYS A 153 2.76 -81.99 -14.12
C LYS A 153 2.18 -82.54 -15.42
N LEU A 154 2.27 -81.78 -16.52
CA LEU A 154 1.84 -82.25 -17.83
C LEU A 154 2.67 -83.46 -18.30
N ASN A 155 3.99 -83.41 -18.12
CA ASN A 155 4.89 -84.51 -18.44
C ASN A 155 4.62 -85.75 -17.57
N LYS A 156 4.34 -85.56 -16.27
CA LYS A 156 3.93 -86.64 -15.36
C LYS A 156 2.65 -87.35 -15.85
N LYS A 157 1.69 -86.61 -16.41
CA LYS A 157 0.49 -87.22 -17.03
C LYS A 157 0.86 -88.17 -18.18
N ALA A 158 1.80 -87.76 -19.04
CA ALA A 158 2.27 -88.58 -20.15
C ALA A 158 3.10 -89.79 -19.68
N GLU A 159 3.87 -89.63 -18.61
CA GLU A 159 4.64 -90.70 -17.97
C GLU A 159 3.74 -91.77 -17.34
N VAL A 160 2.71 -91.37 -16.58
CA VAL A 160 1.72 -92.30 -16.02
C VAL A 160 1.07 -93.17 -17.09
N LYS A 161 0.73 -92.60 -18.26
CA LYS A 161 0.20 -93.36 -19.39
C LYS A 161 1.21 -94.41 -19.90
N ARG A 162 2.47 -94.01 -20.09
CA ARG A 162 3.54 -94.91 -20.56
C ARG A 162 3.80 -96.05 -19.57
N GLU A 163 3.95 -95.73 -18.28
CA GLU A 163 4.16 -96.74 -17.23
C GLU A 163 3.02 -97.77 -17.17
N LEU A 164 1.77 -97.32 -17.25
CA LEU A 164 0.61 -98.22 -17.22
C LEU A 164 0.54 -99.09 -18.49
N GLU A 165 0.88 -98.54 -19.66
CA GLU A 165 0.97 -99.30 -20.91
C GLU A 165 2.06 -100.39 -20.85
N GLU A 166 3.22 -100.07 -20.30
CA GLU A 166 4.32 -101.03 -20.10
C GLU A 166 3.91 -102.14 -19.13
N ARG A 167 3.36 -101.79 -17.96
CA ARG A 167 2.82 -102.78 -17.00
C ARG A 167 1.79 -103.68 -17.67
N ARG A 168 0.85 -103.12 -18.42
CA ARG A 168 -0.15 -103.89 -19.17
C ARG A 168 0.50 -104.87 -20.16
N LYS A 169 1.54 -104.44 -20.90
CA LYS A 169 2.30 -105.30 -21.81
C LYS A 169 2.98 -106.44 -21.06
N GLU A 170 3.58 -106.18 -19.90
CA GLU A 170 4.20 -107.19 -19.05
C GLU A 170 3.19 -108.19 -18.50
N THR A 171 2.04 -107.73 -17.97
CA THR A 171 0.99 -108.61 -17.46
C THR A 171 0.41 -109.48 -18.58
N LEU A 172 0.24 -108.93 -19.79
CA LEU A 172 -0.13 -109.69 -20.98
C LEU A 172 0.88 -110.81 -21.30
N LYS A 173 2.18 -110.52 -21.23
CA LYS A 173 3.24 -111.54 -21.43
C LYS A 173 3.13 -112.65 -20.38
N ARG A 174 2.97 -112.31 -19.10
CA ARG A 174 2.81 -113.29 -18.00
C ARG A 174 1.56 -114.15 -18.16
N ILE A 175 0.41 -113.55 -18.50
CA ILE A 175 -0.83 -114.28 -18.80
C ILE A 175 -0.60 -115.25 -19.96
N ASN A 176 0.03 -114.79 -21.05
CA ASN A 176 0.29 -115.64 -22.22
C ASN A 176 1.24 -116.81 -21.89
N GLN A 177 2.25 -116.60 -21.04
CA GLN A 177 3.13 -117.68 -20.54
C GLN A 177 2.36 -118.68 -19.69
N ALA A 178 1.56 -118.22 -18.71
CA ALA A 178 0.76 -119.08 -17.85
C ALA A 178 -0.30 -119.90 -18.60
N LEU A 179 -0.78 -119.39 -19.74
CA LEU A 179 -1.72 -120.08 -20.61
C LEU A 179 -1.08 -121.20 -21.44
N LYS A 180 0.27 -121.27 -21.56
CA LYS A 180 0.95 -122.31 -22.36
C LYS A 180 0.82 -123.72 -21.78
N SER A 181 0.59 -123.85 -20.47
CA SER A 181 0.47 -125.14 -19.77
C SER A 181 -0.95 -125.74 -19.77
N LEU A 182 -1.93 -125.08 -20.41
CA LEU A 182 -3.33 -125.52 -20.45
C LEU A 182 -3.69 -126.20 -21.78
N ASN A 183 -4.69 -127.09 -21.72
CA ASN A 183 -5.31 -127.69 -22.90
C ASN A 183 -5.91 -126.64 -23.86
N ALA A 184 -5.93 -126.94 -25.16
CA ALA A 184 -6.23 -125.96 -26.22
C ALA A 184 -7.57 -125.22 -26.05
N ASN A 185 -8.62 -125.93 -25.62
CA ASN A 185 -9.95 -125.33 -25.40
C ASN A 185 -9.97 -124.43 -24.15
N GLU A 186 -9.45 -124.91 -23.02
CA GLU A 186 -9.33 -124.08 -21.81
C GLU A 186 -8.46 -122.84 -22.02
N ARG A 187 -7.39 -122.98 -22.81
CA ARG A 187 -6.48 -121.89 -23.15
C ARG A 187 -7.19 -120.77 -23.90
N LYS A 188 -8.10 -121.10 -24.82
CA LYS A 188 -8.87 -120.11 -25.59
C LYS A 188 -9.86 -119.36 -24.68
N GLU A 189 -10.58 -120.08 -23.82
CA GLU A 189 -11.62 -119.49 -22.99
C GLU A 189 -11.04 -118.70 -21.81
N LYS A 190 -10.18 -119.32 -20.98
CA LYS A 190 -9.48 -118.62 -19.88
C LYS A 190 -8.63 -117.46 -20.41
N GLY A 191 -8.06 -117.60 -21.61
CA GLY A 191 -7.29 -116.54 -22.25
C GLY A 191 -8.13 -115.32 -22.68
N LYS A 192 -9.34 -115.54 -23.21
CA LYS A 192 -10.28 -114.45 -23.53
C LYS A 192 -10.69 -113.69 -22.27
N TRP A 193 -11.12 -114.40 -21.22
CA TRP A 193 -11.56 -113.80 -19.96
C TRP A 193 -10.44 -113.01 -19.27
N LYS A 194 -9.24 -113.57 -19.14
CA LYS A 194 -8.10 -112.87 -18.51
C LYS A 194 -7.69 -111.61 -19.30
N LYS A 195 -7.74 -111.64 -20.64
CA LYS A 195 -7.45 -110.46 -21.46
C LYS A 195 -8.52 -109.38 -21.31
N LEU A 196 -9.79 -109.76 -21.21
CA LEU A 196 -10.89 -108.82 -20.97
C LEU A 196 -10.80 -108.19 -19.58
N GLN A 197 -10.53 -108.99 -18.55
CA GLN A 197 -10.32 -108.51 -17.18
C GLN A 197 -9.17 -107.51 -17.11
N LEU A 198 -7.99 -107.88 -17.63
CA LEU A 198 -6.83 -106.97 -17.68
C LEU A 198 -7.13 -105.67 -18.44
N LYS A 199 -7.94 -105.73 -19.50
CA LYS A 199 -8.36 -104.52 -20.24
C LYS A 199 -9.29 -103.64 -19.41
N ALA A 200 -10.20 -104.23 -18.63
CA ALA A 200 -11.08 -103.50 -17.73
C ALA A 200 -10.29 -102.84 -16.59
N ASP A 201 -9.43 -103.61 -15.90
CA ASP A 201 -8.60 -103.15 -14.79
C ASP A 201 -7.68 -102.01 -15.25
N TYR A 202 -6.99 -102.19 -16.38
CA TYR A 202 -6.15 -101.13 -16.98
C TYR A 202 -6.95 -99.87 -17.26
N LYS A 203 -8.17 -99.99 -17.80
CA LYS A 203 -9.01 -98.82 -18.13
C LYS A 203 -9.44 -98.07 -16.87
N VAL A 204 -9.68 -98.77 -15.77
CA VAL A 204 -10.02 -98.16 -14.47
C VAL A 204 -8.78 -97.47 -13.88
N GLU A 205 -7.65 -98.18 -13.81
CA GLU A 205 -6.41 -97.64 -13.23
C GLU A 205 -5.89 -96.42 -13.99
N VAL A 206 -5.92 -96.43 -15.33
CA VAL A 206 -5.57 -95.25 -16.16
C VAL A 206 -6.47 -94.08 -15.81
N LYS A 207 -7.79 -94.29 -15.75
CA LYS A 207 -8.73 -93.20 -15.42
C LYS A 207 -8.50 -92.65 -14.02
N GLU A 208 -8.23 -93.49 -13.02
CA GLU A 208 -7.99 -93.04 -11.66
C GLU A 208 -6.70 -92.24 -11.54
N ARG A 209 -5.58 -92.75 -12.09
CA ARG A 209 -4.31 -92.02 -12.02
C ARG A 209 -4.33 -90.74 -12.86
N GLU A 210 -4.97 -90.75 -14.02
CA GLU A 210 -5.17 -89.55 -14.83
C GLU A 210 -6.02 -88.51 -14.10
N ARG A 211 -7.10 -88.92 -13.41
CA ARG A 211 -7.93 -88.02 -12.61
C ARG A 211 -7.13 -87.30 -11.53
N VAL A 212 -6.20 -87.99 -10.87
CA VAL A 212 -5.32 -87.35 -9.86
C VAL A 212 -4.48 -86.25 -10.50
N VAL A 213 -3.81 -86.55 -11.62
CA VAL A 213 -2.98 -85.55 -12.32
C VAL A 213 -3.83 -84.41 -12.90
N ASP A 214 -5.03 -84.70 -13.39
CA ASP A 214 -5.97 -83.70 -13.90
C ASP A 214 -6.48 -82.76 -12.81
N ASN A 215 -6.71 -83.28 -11.59
CA ASN A 215 -7.06 -82.44 -10.45
C ASN A 215 -5.89 -81.51 -10.05
N GLU A 216 -4.65 -82.01 -10.08
CA GLU A 216 -3.47 -81.17 -9.85
C GLU A 216 -3.31 -80.08 -10.93
N LEU A 217 -3.54 -80.41 -12.21
CA LEU A 217 -3.51 -79.44 -13.30
C LEU A 217 -4.61 -78.38 -13.16
N LYS A 218 -5.83 -78.77 -12.77
CA LYS A 218 -6.93 -77.82 -12.47
C LYS A 218 -6.56 -76.88 -11.33
N ALA A 219 -5.94 -77.39 -10.27
CA ALA A 219 -5.48 -76.56 -9.15
C ALA A 219 -4.42 -75.53 -9.59
N LEU A 220 -3.48 -75.92 -10.46
CA LEU A 220 -2.50 -75.00 -11.04
C LEU A 220 -3.16 -73.94 -11.94
N LEU A 221 -4.19 -74.28 -12.71
CA LEU A 221 -4.93 -73.29 -13.50
C LEU A 221 -5.61 -72.24 -12.60
N LEU A 222 -6.21 -72.68 -11.49
CA LEU A 222 -6.79 -71.78 -10.49
C LEU A 222 -5.72 -70.90 -9.81
N GLU A 223 -4.52 -71.43 -9.55
CA GLU A 223 -3.37 -70.65 -9.04
C GLU A 223 -3.01 -69.53 -10.02
N LYS A 224 -2.92 -69.82 -11.33
CA LYS A 224 -2.66 -68.82 -12.37
C LYS A 224 -3.73 -67.73 -12.39
N GLU A 225 -5.01 -68.09 -12.36
CA GLU A 225 -6.10 -67.11 -12.34
C GLU A 225 -6.02 -66.20 -11.12
N LYS A 226 -5.68 -66.75 -9.94
CA LYS A 226 -5.46 -65.94 -8.72
C LYS A 226 -4.31 -64.96 -8.89
N LEU A 227 -3.17 -65.40 -9.45
CA LEU A 227 -2.02 -64.53 -9.73
C LEU A 227 -2.41 -63.39 -10.68
N GLN A 228 -3.13 -63.70 -11.76
CA GLN A 228 -3.60 -62.70 -12.72
C GLN A 228 -4.57 -61.69 -12.10
N ARG A 229 -5.50 -62.15 -11.25
CA ARG A 229 -6.42 -61.25 -10.54
C ARG A 229 -5.70 -60.34 -9.56
N GLN A 230 -4.74 -60.86 -8.79
CA GLN A 230 -3.95 -60.05 -7.86
C GLN A 230 -3.14 -58.99 -8.59
N PHE A 231 -2.52 -59.36 -9.71
CA PHE A 231 -1.80 -58.41 -10.56
C PHE A 231 -2.72 -57.33 -11.13
N SER A 232 -3.85 -57.74 -11.73
CA SER A 232 -4.84 -56.81 -12.32
C SER A 232 -5.40 -55.83 -11.29
N ASN A 233 -5.71 -56.30 -10.07
CA ASN A 233 -6.21 -55.46 -8.99
C ASN A 233 -5.17 -54.42 -8.55
N LYS A 234 -3.89 -54.81 -8.45
CA LYS A 234 -2.80 -53.87 -8.13
C LYS A 234 -2.62 -52.81 -9.22
N ILE A 235 -2.60 -53.21 -10.48
CA ILE A 235 -2.51 -52.28 -11.62
C ILE A 235 -3.71 -51.32 -11.67
N ALA A 236 -4.92 -51.82 -11.46
CA ALA A 236 -6.12 -50.98 -11.40
C ALA A 236 -6.05 -49.94 -10.27
N SER A 237 -5.58 -50.34 -9.08
CA SER A 237 -5.40 -49.42 -7.95
C SER A 237 -4.36 -48.33 -8.25
N MET A 238 -3.30 -48.68 -8.99
CA MET A 238 -2.29 -47.76 -9.46
C MET A 238 -2.89 -46.77 -10.47
N HIS A 239 -3.60 -47.21 -11.50
CA HIS A 239 -4.24 -46.31 -12.47
C HIS A 239 -5.25 -45.35 -11.82
N ALA A 240 -5.99 -45.78 -10.80
CA ALA A 240 -6.88 -44.89 -10.06
C ALA A 240 -6.12 -43.73 -9.38
N LEU A 241 -4.89 -43.97 -8.91
CA LEU A 241 -4.02 -42.92 -8.39
C LEU A 241 -3.48 -42.01 -9.50
N ASP A 242 -3.17 -42.52 -10.70
CA ASP A 242 -2.74 -41.66 -11.82
C ASP A 242 -3.80 -40.64 -12.18
N LYS A 243 -5.06 -41.10 -12.25
CA LYS A 243 -6.16 -40.22 -12.58
C LYS A 243 -6.26 -39.09 -11.55
N LYS A 244 -6.19 -39.40 -10.25
CA LYS A 244 -6.19 -38.40 -9.18
C LYS A 244 -5.01 -37.44 -9.24
N ILE A 245 -3.82 -37.93 -9.59
CA ILE A 245 -2.62 -37.08 -9.74
C ILE A 245 -2.78 -36.16 -10.95
N ALA A 246 -3.27 -36.69 -12.08
CA ALA A 246 -3.49 -35.93 -13.30
C ALA A 246 -4.55 -34.83 -13.10
N ASP A 247 -5.67 -35.16 -12.44
CA ASP A 247 -6.72 -34.19 -12.12
C ASP A 247 -6.17 -33.04 -11.25
N LYS A 248 -5.37 -33.37 -10.22
CA LYS A 248 -4.70 -32.36 -9.38
C LYS A 248 -3.64 -31.55 -10.13
N GLN A 249 -2.91 -32.16 -11.07
CA GLN A 249 -1.94 -31.42 -11.88
C GLN A 249 -2.64 -30.38 -12.74
N LYS A 250 -3.75 -30.77 -13.39
CA LYS A 250 -4.57 -29.87 -14.19
C LYS A 250 -5.14 -28.72 -13.37
N GLU A 251 -5.69 -29.02 -12.18
CA GLU A 251 -6.19 -27.98 -11.26
C GLU A 251 -5.09 -26.96 -10.91
N ILE A 252 -3.91 -27.43 -10.53
CA ILE A 252 -2.79 -26.54 -10.18
C ILE A 252 -2.35 -25.70 -11.39
N GLU A 253 -2.32 -26.27 -12.59
CA GLU A 253 -1.98 -25.57 -13.84
C GLU A 253 -3.00 -24.48 -14.18
N ASP A 254 -4.30 -24.78 -14.05
CA ASP A 254 -5.38 -23.83 -14.29
C ASP A 254 -5.30 -22.64 -13.32
N GLU A 255 -5.05 -22.90 -12.04
CA GLU A 255 -4.90 -21.82 -11.06
C GLU A 255 -3.61 -20.99 -11.25
N ILE A 256 -2.53 -21.60 -11.76
CA ILE A 256 -1.31 -20.87 -12.15
C ILE A 256 -1.63 -19.95 -13.33
N LYS A 257 -2.37 -20.45 -14.32
CA LYS A 257 -2.79 -19.67 -15.49
C LYS A 257 -3.66 -18.49 -15.09
N GLU A 258 -4.63 -18.68 -14.22
CA GLU A 258 -5.47 -17.61 -13.67
C GLU A 258 -4.63 -16.56 -12.92
N SER A 259 -3.73 -17.01 -12.05
CA SER A 259 -2.83 -16.10 -11.31
C SER A 259 -1.92 -15.29 -12.24
N ASN A 260 -1.39 -15.90 -13.31
CA ASN A 260 -0.58 -15.20 -14.32
C ASN A 260 -1.40 -14.16 -15.08
N ASN A 261 -2.63 -14.47 -15.48
CA ASN A 261 -3.51 -13.51 -16.14
C ASN A 261 -3.79 -12.30 -15.24
N ARG A 262 -4.01 -12.54 -13.95
CA ARG A 262 -4.19 -11.46 -12.96
C ARG A 262 -2.94 -10.60 -12.81
N ILE A 263 -1.74 -11.21 -12.76
CA ILE A 263 -0.47 -10.47 -12.76
C ILE A 263 -0.36 -9.57 -13.99
N ILE A 264 -0.66 -10.08 -15.20
CA ILE A 264 -0.62 -9.28 -16.43
C ILE A 264 -1.55 -8.06 -16.33
N THR A 265 -2.77 -8.22 -15.80
CA THR A 265 -3.68 -7.09 -15.60
C THR A 265 -3.16 -6.09 -14.58
N LEU A 266 -2.61 -6.55 -13.45
CA LEU A 266 -2.05 -5.68 -12.41
C LEU A 266 -0.80 -4.94 -12.90
N ASP A 267 0.04 -5.58 -13.70
CA ASP A 267 1.22 -4.96 -14.32
C ASP A 267 0.81 -3.85 -15.28
N SER A 268 -0.23 -4.07 -16.09
CA SER A 268 -0.76 -3.03 -16.99
C SER A 268 -1.28 -1.82 -16.19
N LEU A 269 -2.01 -2.07 -15.11
CA LEU A 269 -2.52 -1.02 -14.22
C LEU A 269 -1.37 -0.28 -13.52
N ALA A 270 -0.35 -0.99 -13.02
CA ALA A 270 0.81 -0.38 -12.38
C ALA A 270 1.57 0.55 -13.35
N LYS A 271 1.72 0.16 -14.62
CA LYS A 271 2.32 0.98 -15.68
C LYS A 271 1.47 2.22 -16.00
N GLU A 272 0.16 2.07 -16.16
CA GLU A 272 -0.74 3.21 -16.38
C GLU A 272 -0.67 4.22 -15.22
N LYS A 273 -0.59 3.74 -13.98
CA LYS A 273 -0.41 4.61 -12.81
C LYS A 273 0.96 5.27 -12.77
N GLU A 274 2.02 4.60 -13.22
CA GLU A 274 3.35 5.18 -13.34
C GLU A 274 3.40 6.31 -14.38
N ASP A 275 2.81 6.11 -15.55
CA ASP A 275 2.71 7.15 -16.58
C ASP A 275 1.89 8.36 -16.10
N ALA A 276 0.80 8.11 -15.38
CA ALA A 276 -0.01 9.16 -14.78
C ALA A 276 0.75 9.93 -13.70
N LEU A 277 1.54 9.24 -12.87
CA LEU A 277 2.40 9.85 -11.87
C LEU A 277 3.44 10.77 -12.49
N GLU A 278 4.05 10.37 -13.61
CA GLU A 278 5.05 11.18 -14.28
C GLU A 278 4.46 12.48 -14.84
N LYS A 279 3.26 12.40 -15.44
CA LYS A 279 2.51 13.60 -15.88
C LYS A 279 2.20 14.53 -14.70
N LEU A 280 1.65 14.00 -13.61
CA LEU A 280 1.33 14.78 -12.41
C LEU A 280 2.57 15.42 -11.79
N ARG A 281 3.71 14.70 -11.74
CA ARG A 281 4.98 15.23 -11.24
C ARG A 281 5.48 16.39 -12.08
N GLN A 282 5.37 16.30 -13.40
CA GLN A 282 5.74 17.37 -14.32
C GLN A 282 4.83 18.60 -14.17
N GLU A 283 3.52 18.41 -14.03
CA GLU A 283 2.56 19.49 -13.77
C GLU A 283 2.84 20.22 -12.44
N VAL A 284 3.08 19.45 -11.37
CA VAL A 284 3.47 19.99 -10.06
C VAL A 284 4.77 20.79 -10.17
N LYS A 285 5.75 20.32 -10.94
CA LYS A 285 7.01 21.03 -11.18
C LYS A 285 6.77 22.37 -11.90
N ASN A 286 6.02 22.36 -13.00
CA ASN A 286 5.69 23.55 -13.77
C ASN A 286 4.97 24.60 -12.91
N LEU A 287 3.97 24.20 -12.12
CA LEU A 287 3.23 25.10 -11.23
C LEU A 287 4.10 25.68 -10.12
N LYS A 288 5.06 24.93 -9.58
CA LYS A 288 6.02 25.43 -8.60
C LYS A 288 6.93 26.50 -9.21
N GLU A 289 7.46 26.27 -10.40
CA GLU A 289 8.27 27.25 -11.12
C GLU A 289 7.49 28.53 -11.41
N GLU A 290 6.25 28.39 -11.88
CA GLU A 290 5.38 29.52 -12.18
C GLU A 290 5.02 30.33 -10.92
N LYS A 291 4.76 29.65 -9.80
CA LYS A 291 4.54 30.28 -8.51
C LYS A 291 5.76 31.07 -8.05
N GLU A 292 6.97 30.52 -8.20
CA GLU A 292 8.19 31.22 -7.81
C GLU A 292 8.42 32.47 -8.66
N ARG A 293 8.15 32.40 -9.98
CA ARG A 293 8.16 33.58 -10.86
C ARG A 293 7.21 34.67 -10.38
N LEU A 294 5.95 34.34 -10.07
CA LEU A 294 4.98 35.29 -9.54
C LEU A 294 5.39 35.86 -8.18
N LEU A 295 6.01 35.06 -7.30
CA LEU A 295 6.53 35.53 -6.01
C LEU A 295 7.68 36.51 -6.16
N VAL A 296 8.54 36.32 -7.16
CA VAL A 296 9.61 37.28 -7.50
C VAL A 296 9.00 38.58 -8.03
N GLU A 297 8.03 38.51 -8.95
CA GLU A 297 7.35 39.70 -9.48
C GLU A 297 6.63 40.47 -8.36
N LEU A 298 5.91 39.76 -7.48
CA LEU A 298 5.23 40.34 -6.34
C LEU A 298 6.23 41.03 -5.38
N ARG A 299 7.39 40.40 -5.11
CA ARG A 299 8.47 41.02 -4.31
C ARG A 299 8.98 42.30 -4.95
N TYR A 300 9.17 42.31 -6.28
CA TYR A 300 9.61 43.49 -7.02
C TYR A 300 8.58 44.63 -6.94
N ARG A 301 7.30 44.35 -7.25
CA ARG A 301 6.21 45.35 -7.18
C ARG A 301 6.00 45.88 -5.76
N LYS A 302 6.03 45.02 -4.75
CA LYS A 302 5.92 45.46 -3.33
C LYS A 302 7.06 46.40 -2.94
N LYS A 303 8.29 46.16 -3.40
CA LYS A 303 9.43 47.06 -3.16
C LYS A 303 9.26 48.43 -3.84
N ALA A 304 8.76 48.45 -5.09
CA ALA A 304 8.50 49.68 -5.82
C ALA A 304 7.45 50.55 -5.12
N VAL A 305 6.35 49.93 -4.67
CA VAL A 305 5.28 50.63 -3.95
C VAL A 305 5.73 51.08 -2.55
N SER A 306 6.44 50.28 -1.75
CA SER A 306 6.66 50.62 -0.33
C SER A 306 7.49 51.89 -0.09
N LYS A 307 8.52 52.15 -0.89
CA LYS A 307 9.34 53.37 -0.74
C LYS A 307 8.67 54.60 -1.34
N GLN A 308 8.09 54.51 -2.53
CA GLN A 308 7.51 55.66 -3.22
C GLN A 308 6.12 56.04 -2.70
N TYR A 309 5.29 55.07 -2.32
CA TYR A 309 3.93 55.30 -1.80
C TYR A 309 3.92 55.95 -0.42
N LEU A 310 4.80 55.50 0.50
CA LEU A 310 4.92 56.13 1.82
C LEU A 310 5.44 57.57 1.70
N ILE A 311 6.41 57.82 0.83
CA ILE A 311 6.96 59.16 0.59
C ILE A 311 5.93 60.06 -0.08
N SER A 312 5.16 59.56 -1.05
CA SER A 312 4.13 60.34 -1.74
C SER A 312 2.92 60.62 -0.86
N ILE A 313 2.42 59.66 -0.06
CA ILE A 313 1.36 59.92 0.94
C ILE A 313 1.81 60.93 1.98
N LEU A 314 3.01 60.79 2.54
CA LEU A 314 3.53 61.73 3.54
C LEU A 314 3.65 63.14 2.96
N ARG A 315 4.12 63.27 1.71
CA ARG A 315 4.17 64.57 1.01
C ARG A 315 2.76 65.11 0.71
N PHE A 316 1.81 64.26 0.31
CA PHE A 316 0.43 64.65 -0.01
C PHE A 316 -0.33 65.07 1.25
N ALA A 317 -0.17 64.36 2.36
CA ALA A 317 -0.72 64.72 3.66
C ALA A 317 -0.16 66.05 4.14
N LYS A 318 1.15 66.28 3.98
CA LYS A 318 1.80 67.56 4.30
C LYS A 318 1.22 68.70 3.45
N ILE A 319 1.10 68.53 2.14
CA ILE A 319 0.56 69.55 1.21
C ILE A 319 -0.92 69.82 1.48
N ARG A 320 -1.70 68.78 1.77
CA ARG A 320 -3.13 68.90 2.13
C ARG A 320 -3.33 69.56 3.50
N GLU A 321 -2.43 69.32 4.45
CA GLU A 321 -2.40 70.00 5.75
C GLU A 321 -2.00 71.48 5.60
N MET A 322 -1.10 71.82 4.67
CA MET A 322 -0.79 73.21 4.33
C MET A 322 -1.95 73.92 3.65
N LEU A 323 -2.66 73.26 2.74
CA LEU A 323 -3.89 73.78 2.12
C LEU A 323 -5.00 73.99 3.15
N LYS A 324 -5.14 73.09 4.14
CA LYS A 324 -6.07 73.26 5.27
C LYS A 324 -5.66 74.36 6.25
N LYS A 325 -4.36 74.63 6.42
CA LYS A 325 -3.86 75.72 7.29
C LYS A 325 -3.78 77.08 6.60
N GLY A 326 -3.93 77.13 5.27
CA GLY A 326 -3.95 78.36 4.47
C GLY A 326 -5.33 78.96 4.25
N ILE A 327 -6.41 78.32 4.71
CA ILE A 327 -7.78 78.85 4.65
C ILE A 327 -8.47 78.52 5.97
N GLY A 328 -8.65 79.54 6.83
CA GLY A 328 -9.61 79.53 7.94
C GLY A 328 -9.08 79.04 9.29
N GLN A 329 -8.97 79.98 10.24
CA GLN A 329 -8.83 79.76 11.68
C GLN A 329 -9.98 78.92 12.25
N GLY A 330 -9.72 78.24 13.38
CA GLY A 330 -10.78 77.61 14.18
C GLY A 330 -10.27 76.57 15.17
N ILE A 331 -9.67 77.04 16.26
CA ILE A 331 -9.43 76.27 17.48
C ILE A 331 -10.79 76.08 18.15
N GLU A 332 -11.31 74.85 18.26
CA GLU A 332 -11.91 74.32 19.51
C GLU A 332 -12.47 72.89 19.36
N LYS A 333 -12.29 72.13 20.45
CA LYS A 333 -13.07 70.95 20.90
C LYS A 333 -12.97 69.64 20.11
N ILE A 334 -11.91 68.88 20.41
CA ILE A 334 -12.01 67.42 20.65
C ILE A 334 -11.30 67.12 21.98
N LYS A 335 -11.95 67.50 23.08
CA LYS A 335 -11.76 66.87 24.38
C LYS A 335 -13.04 66.08 24.60
N ASP A 336 -12.95 64.75 24.41
CA ASP A 336 -13.74 63.70 25.12
C ASP A 336 -13.52 62.29 24.53
N SER A 337 -12.28 61.96 24.14
CA SER A 337 -11.91 60.57 23.83
C SER A 337 -10.56 60.13 24.43
N ASN A 338 -9.86 61.00 25.16
CA ASN A 338 -8.48 60.73 25.63
C ASN A 338 -8.37 60.23 27.08
N ASN A 339 -9.47 60.10 27.83
CA ASN A 339 -9.43 59.57 29.20
C ASN A 339 -9.62 58.04 29.29
N LEU A 340 -9.86 57.33 28.17
CA LEU A 340 -9.92 55.86 28.12
C LEU A 340 -8.64 55.18 27.59
N SER A 341 -7.71 55.93 26.96
CA SER A 341 -6.49 55.35 26.35
C SER A 341 -5.24 55.42 27.23
N LEU A 342 -5.20 56.30 28.24
CA LEU A 342 -4.03 56.47 29.10
C LEU A 342 -3.87 55.34 30.12
N THR A 343 -4.96 54.82 30.68
CA THR A 343 -4.93 53.67 31.62
C THR A 343 -4.62 52.35 30.90
N ALA A 344 -5.10 52.16 29.67
CA ALA A 344 -4.79 50.97 28.87
C ALA A 344 -3.33 50.96 28.38
N ALA A 345 -2.79 52.11 27.95
CA ALA A 345 -1.40 52.18 27.47
C ALA A 345 -0.37 51.99 28.61
N GLN A 346 -0.70 52.41 29.84
CA GLN A 346 0.14 52.17 31.02
C GLN A 346 0.12 50.70 31.47
N LYS A 347 -1.05 50.03 31.43
CA LYS A 347 -1.17 48.59 31.73
C LYS A 347 -0.45 47.68 30.73
N LEU A 348 -0.18 48.13 29.51
CA LEU A 348 0.41 47.32 28.43
C LEU A 348 1.93 47.51 28.27
N LYS A 349 2.55 48.46 28.98
CA LYS A 349 3.97 48.78 28.83
C LYS A 349 4.82 47.78 29.61
N GLY A 350 5.57 46.92 28.90
CA GLY A 350 6.43 45.89 29.49
C GLY A 350 5.75 44.54 29.75
N LYS A 351 4.50 44.35 29.28
CA LYS A 351 3.75 43.10 29.41
C LYS A 351 3.96 42.16 28.24
N ASP A 352 3.73 40.87 28.48
CA ASP A 352 3.93 39.83 27.47
C ASP A 352 2.95 39.96 26.29
N ARG A 353 3.37 39.50 25.10
CA ARG A 353 2.59 39.51 23.87
C ARG A 353 1.26 38.75 24.04
N TYR A 354 1.23 37.73 24.88
CA TYR A 354 0.00 37.01 25.21
C TYR A 354 -0.96 37.87 26.04
N PHE A 355 -0.46 38.67 26.97
CA PHE A 355 -1.28 39.59 27.78
C PHE A 355 -1.98 40.63 26.90
N VAL A 356 -1.24 41.27 25.99
CA VAL A 356 -1.78 42.26 25.05
C VAL A 356 -2.89 41.65 24.18
N LYS A 357 -2.69 40.41 23.72
CA LYS A 357 -3.70 39.69 22.92
C LYS A 357 -4.92 39.32 23.75
N CYS A 358 -4.73 38.87 24.99
CA CYS A 358 -5.81 38.49 25.89
C CYS A 358 -6.70 39.71 26.24
N HIS A 359 -6.07 40.82 26.65
CA HIS A 359 -6.74 42.08 26.93
C HIS A 359 -7.45 42.66 25.69
N GLY A 360 -6.80 42.59 24.52
CA GLY A 360 -7.41 43.03 23.26
C GLY A 360 -8.65 42.20 22.85
N LEU A 361 -8.70 40.92 23.24
CA LEU A 361 -9.88 40.08 23.02
C LEU A 361 -10.98 40.39 24.06
N LEU A 362 -10.62 40.67 25.32
CA LEU A 362 -11.56 41.08 26.37
C LEU A 362 -12.34 42.33 25.97
N LEU A 363 -11.65 43.38 25.54
CA LEU A 363 -12.30 44.62 25.06
C LEU A 363 -13.26 44.38 23.89
N LYS A 364 -12.91 43.46 22.98
CA LYS A 364 -13.79 43.08 21.85
C LYS A 364 -14.99 42.28 22.31
N ALA A 365 -14.83 41.42 23.32
CA ALA A 365 -15.90 40.63 23.88
C ALA A 365 -16.89 41.49 24.66
N ASP A 366 -16.41 42.43 25.49
CA ASP A 366 -17.24 43.41 26.17
C ASP A 366 -17.99 44.30 25.17
N LYS A 367 -17.33 44.78 24.11
CA LYS A 367 -18.01 45.55 23.06
C LYS A 367 -19.08 44.73 22.33
N ALA A 368 -18.82 43.45 22.06
CA ALA A 368 -19.81 42.55 21.46
C ALA A 368 -21.00 42.30 22.40
N PHE A 369 -20.72 42.16 23.70
CA PHE A 369 -21.74 42.00 24.73
C PHE A 369 -22.63 43.24 24.87
N SER A 370 -22.04 44.45 24.92
CA SER A 370 -22.79 45.71 24.94
C SER A 370 -23.67 45.90 23.70
N ASN A 371 -23.26 45.35 22.56
CA ASN A 371 -24.02 45.37 21.31
C ASN A 371 -25.10 44.26 21.24
N LYS A 372 -25.39 43.56 22.34
CA LYS A 372 -26.34 42.43 22.43
C LYS A 372 -26.01 41.24 21.51
N ASP A 373 -24.77 41.13 21.01
CA ASP A 373 -24.30 40.00 20.19
C ASP A 373 -23.67 38.92 21.07
N PHE A 374 -24.55 38.16 21.74
CA PHE A 374 -24.15 37.15 22.75
C PHE A 374 -23.37 35.97 22.13
N ILE A 375 -23.70 35.57 20.90
CA ILE A 375 -23.02 34.46 20.20
C ILE A 375 -21.55 34.83 19.96
N LYS A 376 -21.30 36.05 19.46
CA LYS A 376 -19.95 36.55 19.21
C LYS A 376 -19.18 36.77 20.51
N ALA A 377 -19.82 37.34 21.53
CA ALA A 377 -19.21 37.51 22.84
C ALA A 377 -18.77 36.17 23.46
N LYS A 378 -19.61 35.13 23.37
CA LYS A 378 -19.28 33.76 23.85
C LYS A 378 -18.14 33.12 23.07
N LYS A 379 -18.09 33.31 21.75
CA LYS A 379 -16.99 32.82 20.90
C LYS A 379 -15.67 33.53 21.24
N LEU A 380 -15.71 34.82 21.54
CA LEU A 380 -14.55 35.59 21.99
C LEU A 380 -14.09 35.16 23.38
N TYR A 381 -15.02 34.91 24.32
CA TYR A 381 -14.69 34.37 25.66
C TYR A 381 -13.94 33.04 25.60
N ARG A 382 -14.34 32.10 24.73
CA ARG A 382 -13.59 30.83 24.54
C ARG A 382 -12.15 31.07 24.08
N LYS A 383 -11.93 32.04 23.19
CA LYS A 383 -10.58 32.42 22.73
C LYS A 383 -9.77 33.09 23.85
N ILE A 384 -10.42 33.93 24.66
CA ILE A 384 -9.81 34.56 25.84
C ILE A 384 -9.37 33.48 26.83
N ARG A 385 -10.23 32.50 27.16
CA ARG A 385 -9.89 31.40 28.09
C ARG A 385 -8.64 30.63 27.65
N ASN A 386 -8.54 30.26 26.37
CA ASN A 386 -7.37 29.55 25.87
C ASN A 386 -6.09 30.40 25.98
N LYS A 387 -6.19 31.71 25.69
CA LYS A 387 -5.05 32.63 25.84
C LYS A 387 -4.71 32.98 27.28
N TYR A 388 -5.70 32.97 28.17
CA TYR A 388 -5.49 33.17 29.59
C TYR A 388 -4.70 32.03 30.22
N ILE A 389 -4.91 30.77 29.79
CA ILE A 389 -4.14 29.61 30.27
C ILE A 389 -2.64 29.77 29.95
N GLU A 390 -2.33 30.33 28.78
CA GLU A 390 -0.95 30.57 28.29
C GLU A 390 -0.23 31.73 29.02
N LEU A 391 -0.91 32.53 29.86
CA LEU A 391 -0.29 33.65 30.59
C LEU A 391 0.54 33.19 31.80
N GLU A 392 1.62 33.92 32.10
CA GLU A 392 2.35 33.79 33.37
C GLU A 392 1.48 34.20 34.57
N TYR A 393 1.82 33.72 35.76
CA TYR A 393 1.01 33.90 36.97
C TYR A 393 0.80 35.39 37.34
N ALA A 394 1.83 36.22 37.22
CA ALA A 394 1.74 37.66 37.49
C ALA A 394 0.73 38.35 36.56
N ASP A 395 0.75 37.99 35.27
CA ASP A 395 -0.14 38.53 34.25
C ASP A 395 -1.58 37.98 34.32
N LYS A 396 -1.73 36.73 34.78
CA LYS A 396 -3.03 36.14 35.12
C LYS A 396 -3.73 36.94 36.22
N LYS A 397 -3.01 37.25 37.30
CA LYS A 397 -3.54 38.01 38.45
C LYS A 397 -4.10 39.37 38.03
N ASP A 398 -3.42 40.07 37.12
CA ASP A 398 -3.80 41.40 36.65
C ASP A 398 -5.08 41.40 35.79
N ILE A 399 -5.33 40.33 35.02
CA ILE A 399 -6.48 40.22 34.10
C ILE A 399 -7.63 39.37 34.67
N TYR A 400 -7.39 38.59 35.74
CA TYR A 400 -8.35 37.63 36.28
C TYR A 400 -9.72 38.24 36.57
N LYS A 401 -9.75 39.42 37.20
CA LYS A 401 -11.00 40.12 37.53
C LYS A 401 -11.83 40.43 36.28
N GLU A 402 -11.19 40.91 35.22
CA GLU A 402 -11.84 41.28 33.96
C GLU A 402 -12.40 40.03 33.22
N VAL A 403 -11.67 38.91 33.25
CA VAL A 403 -12.14 37.62 32.68
C VAL A 403 -13.32 37.06 33.47
N LEU A 404 -13.27 37.16 34.80
CA LEU A 404 -14.33 36.69 35.68
C LEU A 404 -15.60 37.53 35.54
N GLU A 405 -15.47 38.85 35.42
CA GLU A 405 -16.59 39.76 35.15
C GLU A 405 -17.28 39.42 33.82
N LEU A 406 -16.51 39.21 32.74
CA LEU A 406 -17.08 38.81 31.45
C LEU A 406 -17.80 37.45 31.53
N TYR A 407 -17.25 36.49 32.27
CA TYR A 407 -17.89 35.19 32.51
C TYR A 407 -19.24 35.35 33.24
N ASN A 408 -19.27 36.13 34.32
CA ASN A 408 -20.48 36.38 35.09
C ASN A 408 -21.54 37.10 34.26
N LYS A 409 -21.14 38.10 33.44
CA LYS A 409 -22.03 38.79 32.49
C LYS A 409 -22.65 37.80 31.49
N LEU A 410 -21.85 36.90 30.93
CA LEU A 410 -22.34 35.90 29.97
C LEU A 410 -23.25 34.83 30.60
N ASN A 411 -23.05 34.50 31.88
CA ASN A 411 -23.90 33.54 32.59
C ASN A 411 -25.23 34.15 33.03
N ARG A 412 -25.28 35.45 33.36
CA ARG A 412 -26.53 36.16 33.68
C ARG A 412 -27.38 36.51 32.46
N ALA A 413 -26.79 36.45 31.26
CA ALA A 413 -27.47 36.67 29.98
C ALA A 413 -28.01 35.38 29.33
N ARG A 414 -27.93 34.26 30.05
CA ARG A 414 -28.73 33.05 29.80
C ARG A 414 -30.06 33.21 30.51
#